data_AF-A0AAV7PCD2-F1
#
_entry.id   AF-A0AAV7PCD2-F1
#
_cell.length_a   1.000
_cell.length_b   1.000
_cell.length_c   1.000
_cell.angle_alpha   90.00
_cell.angle_beta   90.00
_cell.angle_gamma   90.00
#
_symmetry.space_group_name_H-M   'P 1'
#
loop_
_entity.id
_entity.type
_entity.pdbx_description
1 polymer ?
#
loop_
_entity_poly.entity_id
_entity_poly.type
_entity_poly.pdbx_seq_one_letter_code
_entity_poly.pdbx_strand_id
1 'polypeptide(L)'
;MSERLDKQTERLDQVERRVSAVEDGQTALASGQLKVNTELDTLKHKMDDLKSRSRRNNLRILVQEYRDTEDTRTSGHIRAKMQEFQETALSEVRHMGKYAVARAYGKGDRPGKALANLIHPSRSTNLINKTIAADGSILIDPEDIAARFREYYQTLYTTRGNPKPNAIKEYLTHIELQKLSESDRAALGAPFTLGKIAKELGSMAEVFEVLMGHITWFNRVQLVFGKANFLKYLSTF
;
A
#
# COMPACT_ATOMS: atom_id res chain seq x y z
N MET A 1 35.19 72.66 23.79
CA MET A 1 33.99 71.84 23.49
C MET A 1 34.10 71.20 22.10
N SER A 2 34.56 71.95 21.07
CA SER A 2 34.84 71.44 19.70
C SER A 2 35.75 70.21 19.65
N GLU A 3 36.93 70.25 20.29
CA GLU A 3 37.93 69.17 20.16
C GLU A 3 37.46 67.80 20.67
N ARG A 4 36.52 67.78 21.63
CA ARG A 4 35.90 66.53 22.12
C ARG A 4 34.89 65.98 21.12
N LEU A 5 34.14 66.86 20.46
CA LEU A 5 33.21 66.49 19.40
C LEU A 5 33.99 65.94 18.19
N ASP A 6 35.08 66.61 17.79
CA ASP A 6 35.91 66.18 16.67
C ASP A 6 36.49 64.77 16.88
N LYS A 7 37.00 64.48 18.09
CA LYS A 7 37.45 63.13 18.47
C LYS A 7 36.33 62.09 18.51
N GLN A 8 35.09 62.49 18.82
CA GLN A 8 33.95 61.57 18.80
C GLN A 8 33.51 61.27 17.36
N THR A 9 33.53 62.27 16.47
CA THR A 9 33.23 62.12 15.05
C THR A 9 34.24 61.19 14.38
N GLU A 10 35.54 61.38 14.63
CA GLU A 10 36.58 60.54 14.05
C GLU A 10 36.48 59.07 14.53
N ARG A 11 36.08 58.85 15.79
CA ARG A 11 35.80 57.50 16.31
C ARG A 11 34.54 56.89 15.71
N LEU A 12 33.50 57.69 15.46
CA LEU A 12 32.28 57.24 14.78
C LEU A 12 32.59 56.81 13.34
N ASP A 13 33.33 57.63 12.59
CA ASP A 13 33.76 57.32 11.23
C ASP A 13 34.61 56.03 11.19
N GLN A 14 35.47 55.83 12.18
CA GLN A 14 36.28 54.62 12.29
C GLN A 14 35.45 53.38 12.62
N VAL A 15 34.43 53.51 13.47
CA VAL A 15 33.49 52.41 13.76
C VAL A 15 32.66 52.09 12.54
N GLU A 16 32.15 53.09 11.83
CA GLU A 16 31.33 52.91 10.63
C GLU A 16 32.09 52.16 9.53
N ARG A 17 33.35 52.55 9.26
CA ARG A 17 34.21 51.83 8.30
C ARG A 17 34.47 50.38 8.73
N ARG A 18 34.64 50.12 10.03
CA ARG A 18 34.83 48.76 10.55
C ARG A 18 33.57 47.91 10.44
N VAL A 19 32.40 48.49 10.72
CA VAL A 19 31.11 47.81 10.59
C VAL A 19 30.87 47.46 9.13
N SER A 20 31.07 48.39 8.19
CA SER A 20 30.94 48.14 6.75
C SER A 20 31.86 46.99 6.29
N ALA A 21 33.14 46.99 6.70
CA ALA A 21 34.07 45.92 6.34
C ALA A 21 33.67 44.55 6.93
N VAL A 22 33.08 44.53 8.12
CA VAL A 22 32.57 43.29 8.75
C VAL A 22 31.32 42.79 8.06
N GLU A 23 30.41 43.68 7.67
CA GLU A 23 29.18 43.36 6.94
C GLU A 23 29.49 42.81 5.53
N ASP A 24 30.44 43.43 4.82
CA ASP A 24 30.96 42.93 3.54
C ASP A 24 31.63 41.56 3.73
N GLY A 25 32.38 41.37 4.81
CA GLY A 25 32.98 40.08 5.17
C GLY A 25 31.93 39.00 5.46
N GLN A 26 30.86 39.33 6.20
CA GLN A 26 29.77 38.40 6.52
C GLN A 26 28.97 38.01 5.29
N THR A 27 28.65 38.96 4.40
CA THR A 27 27.94 38.68 3.16
C THR A 27 28.78 37.80 2.22
N ALA A 28 30.07 38.08 2.10
CA ALA A 28 31.00 37.23 1.35
C ALA A 28 31.07 35.81 1.94
N LEU A 29 31.18 35.67 3.27
CA LEU A 29 31.24 34.37 3.94
C LEU A 29 29.94 33.57 3.76
N ALA A 30 28.79 34.22 3.88
CA ALA A 30 27.48 33.60 3.67
C ALA A 30 27.32 33.10 2.23
N SER A 31 27.76 33.89 1.25
CA SER A 31 27.76 33.48 -0.16
C SER A 31 28.69 32.30 -0.43
N GLY A 32 29.85 32.26 0.22
CA GLY A 32 30.79 31.13 0.16
C GLY A 32 30.21 29.86 0.78
N GLN A 33 29.58 29.98 1.95
CA GLN A 33 28.89 28.86 2.60
C GLN A 33 27.75 28.30 1.73
N LEU A 34 26.99 29.19 1.07
CA LEU A 34 25.93 28.77 0.15
C LEU A 34 26.50 27.95 -1.02
N LYS A 35 27.57 28.44 -1.66
CA LYS A 35 28.25 27.72 -2.76
C LYS A 35 28.75 26.34 -2.31
N VAL A 36 29.46 26.27 -1.19
CA VAL A 36 29.96 25.00 -0.64
C VAL A 36 28.79 24.05 -0.35
N ASN A 37 27.70 24.53 0.23
CA ASN A 37 26.52 23.69 0.49
C ASN A 37 25.90 23.16 -0.81
N THR A 38 25.78 24.00 -1.85
CA THR A 38 25.26 23.55 -3.15
C THR A 38 26.17 22.50 -3.79
N GLU A 39 27.49 22.69 -3.76
CA GLU A 39 28.44 21.70 -4.28
C GLU A 39 28.34 20.39 -3.51
N LEU A 40 28.28 20.47 -2.18
CA LEU A 40 28.17 19.33 -1.29
C LEU A 40 26.88 18.53 -1.56
N ASP A 41 25.76 19.21 -1.82
CA ASP A 41 24.51 18.54 -2.20
C ASP A 41 24.60 17.90 -3.58
N THR A 42 25.26 18.54 -4.57
CA THR A 42 25.48 17.90 -5.88
C THR A 42 26.38 16.67 -5.78
N LEU A 43 27.43 16.72 -4.94
CA LEU A 43 28.34 15.60 -4.68
C LEU A 43 27.63 14.45 -3.99
N LYS A 44 26.76 14.72 -3.02
CA LYS A 44 25.90 13.71 -2.39
C LYS A 44 25.03 13.00 -3.42
N HIS A 45 24.31 13.75 -4.27
CA HIS A 45 23.46 13.14 -5.30
C HIS A 45 24.25 12.27 -6.29
N LYS A 46 25.44 12.72 -6.70
CA LYS A 46 26.34 11.92 -7.56
C LYS A 46 26.78 10.63 -6.87
N MET A 47 27.14 10.71 -5.59
CA MET A 47 27.53 9.55 -4.79
C MET A 47 26.38 8.53 -4.68
N ASP A 48 25.15 9.00 -4.45
CA ASP A 48 23.96 8.16 -4.33
C ASP A 48 23.61 7.47 -5.65
N ASP A 49 23.73 8.19 -6.77
CA ASP A 49 23.55 7.62 -8.11
C ASP A 49 24.62 6.56 -8.42
N LEU A 50 25.90 6.84 -8.12
CA LEU A 50 26.99 5.88 -8.31
C LEU A 50 26.81 4.61 -7.47
N LYS A 51 26.45 4.76 -6.19
CA LYS A 51 26.12 3.62 -5.32
C LYS A 51 24.95 2.81 -5.89
N SER A 52 23.90 3.48 -6.34
CA SER A 52 22.71 2.83 -6.90
C SER A 52 23.01 2.10 -8.21
N ARG A 53 23.86 2.66 -9.08
CA ARG A 53 24.35 2.00 -10.30
C ARG A 53 25.20 0.77 -9.98
N SER A 54 26.13 0.89 -9.02
CA SER A 54 26.97 -0.23 -8.59
C SER A 54 26.14 -1.38 -8.03
N ARG A 55 25.19 -1.11 -7.14
CA ARG A 55 24.28 -2.13 -6.57
C ARG A 55 23.45 -2.84 -7.66
N ARG A 56 22.91 -2.09 -8.62
CA ARG A 56 22.18 -2.65 -9.78
C ARG A 56 23.08 -3.53 -10.66
N ASN A 57 24.32 -3.10 -10.90
CA ASN A 57 25.25 -3.89 -11.70
C ASN A 57 25.63 -5.20 -11.00
N ASN A 58 25.87 -5.17 -9.68
CA ASN A 58 26.15 -6.37 -8.90
C ASN A 58 24.99 -7.37 -8.93
N LEU A 59 23.74 -6.89 -8.78
CA LEU A 59 22.55 -7.73 -8.93
C LEU A 59 22.43 -8.30 -10.35
N ARG A 60 22.73 -7.52 -11.38
CA ARG A 60 22.68 -7.99 -12.77
C ARG A 60 23.68 -9.11 -13.03
N ILE A 61 24.91 -8.97 -12.53
CA ILE A 61 25.96 -9.99 -12.67
C ILE A 61 25.53 -11.28 -11.96
N LEU A 62 25.06 -11.17 -10.71
CA LEU A 62 24.61 -12.33 -9.94
C LEU A 62 23.39 -13.04 -10.56
N VAL A 63 22.42 -12.28 -11.09
CA VAL A 63 21.26 -12.86 -11.80
C VAL A 63 21.70 -13.58 -13.07
N GLN A 64 22.69 -13.05 -13.79
CA GLN A 64 23.24 -13.71 -14.97
C GLN A 64 23.95 -15.01 -14.59
N GLU A 65 24.82 -14.98 -13.57
CA GLU A 65 25.52 -16.16 -13.06
C GLU A 65 24.55 -17.27 -12.60
N TYR A 66 23.41 -16.91 -11.99
CA TYR A 66 22.37 -17.86 -11.63
C TYR A 66 21.67 -18.48 -12.85
N ARG A 67 21.41 -17.71 -13.91
CA ARG A 67 20.84 -18.25 -15.15
C ARG A 67 21.74 -19.29 -15.81
N ASP A 68 23.05 -19.13 -15.64
CA ASP A 68 24.04 -19.99 -16.27
C ASP A 68 24.33 -21.27 -15.45
N THR A 69 24.10 -21.25 -14.13
CA THR A 69 24.48 -22.35 -13.21
C THR A 69 23.30 -23.08 -12.53
N GLU A 70 22.10 -22.47 -12.47
CA GLU A 70 20.91 -22.97 -11.75
C GLU A 70 21.18 -23.50 -10.32
N ASP A 71 22.24 -23.01 -9.67
CA ASP A 71 22.66 -23.48 -8.34
C ASP A 71 21.82 -22.83 -7.22
N THR A 72 21.35 -23.66 -6.29
CA THR A 72 20.59 -23.23 -5.10
C THR A 72 21.39 -22.29 -4.21
N ARG A 73 22.73 -22.42 -4.20
CA ARG A 73 23.63 -21.53 -3.46
C ARG A 73 23.65 -20.11 -4.03
N THR A 74 23.62 -19.98 -5.35
CA THR A 74 23.60 -18.70 -6.07
C THR A 74 22.25 -17.99 -5.90
N SER A 75 21.14 -18.74 -5.85
CA SER A 75 19.80 -18.22 -5.50
C SER A 75 19.76 -17.60 -4.08
N GLY A 76 20.41 -18.26 -3.12
CA GLY A 76 20.55 -17.73 -1.75
C GLY A 76 21.31 -16.41 -1.68
N HIS A 77 22.41 -16.29 -2.45
CA HIS A 77 23.20 -15.06 -2.52
C HIS A 77 22.43 -13.89 -3.15
N ILE A 78 21.64 -14.15 -4.20
CA ILE A 78 20.76 -13.13 -4.80
C ILE A 78 19.73 -12.64 -3.78
N ARG A 79 19.09 -13.55 -3.03
CA ARG A 79 18.12 -13.19 -2.00
C ARG A 79 18.75 -12.35 -0.89
N ALA A 80 19.93 -12.75 -0.40
CA ALA A 80 20.66 -12.00 0.63
C ALA A 80 21.03 -10.59 0.14
N LYS A 81 21.55 -10.46 -1.08
CA LYS A 81 21.91 -9.15 -1.66
C LYS A 81 20.68 -8.27 -1.94
N MET A 82 19.55 -8.86 -2.33
CA MET A 82 18.29 -8.14 -2.47
C MET A 82 17.79 -7.63 -1.11
N GLN A 83 17.91 -8.43 -0.05
CA GLN A 83 17.56 -8.01 1.30
C GLN A 83 18.46 -6.87 1.80
N GLU A 84 19.77 -6.96 1.62
CA GLU A 84 20.72 -5.88 1.95
C GLU A 84 20.34 -4.56 1.23
N PHE A 85 19.95 -4.65 -0.04
CA PHE A 85 19.50 -3.50 -0.81
C PHE A 85 18.23 -2.87 -0.23
N GLN A 86 17.23 -3.70 0.07
CA GLN A 86 15.98 -3.26 0.70
C GLN A 86 16.24 -2.62 2.07
N GLU A 87 17.08 -3.21 2.90
CA GLU A 87 17.45 -2.68 4.22
C GLU A 87 18.17 -1.33 4.13
N THR A 88 19.06 -1.17 3.15
CA THR A 88 19.76 0.09 2.91
C THR A 88 18.79 1.19 2.47
N ALA A 89 17.90 0.89 1.51
CA ALA A 89 16.86 1.83 1.08
C ALA A 89 15.93 2.22 2.23
N LEU A 90 15.51 1.25 3.04
CA LEU A 90 14.71 1.50 4.25
C LEU A 90 15.49 2.33 5.29
N SER A 91 16.79 2.12 5.44
CA SER A 91 17.64 2.93 6.32
C SER A 91 17.73 4.39 5.88
N GLU A 92 17.90 4.63 4.58
CA GLU A 92 17.93 5.99 4.01
C GLU A 92 16.58 6.70 4.18
N VAL A 93 15.46 6.03 3.89
CA VAL A 93 14.11 6.57 4.12
C VAL A 93 13.89 6.89 5.60
N ARG A 94 14.31 5.99 6.51
CA ARG A 94 14.25 6.23 7.96
C ARG A 94 15.09 7.43 8.38
N HIS A 95 16.28 7.57 7.83
CA HIS A 95 17.15 8.71 8.07
C HIS A 95 16.45 9.99 7.63
N MET A 96 16.00 10.08 6.37
CA MET A 96 15.26 11.25 5.86
C MET A 96 14.04 11.60 6.72
N GLY A 97 13.27 10.59 7.14
CA GLY A 97 12.13 10.78 8.05
C GLY A 97 12.52 11.44 9.38
N LYS A 98 13.64 11.01 10.00
CA LYS A 98 14.16 11.63 11.22
C LYS A 98 14.52 13.11 11.03
N TYR A 99 15.15 13.48 9.92
CA TYR A 99 15.48 14.89 9.64
C TYR A 99 14.25 15.72 9.34
N ALA A 100 13.26 15.17 8.63
CA ALA A 100 11.99 15.83 8.37
C ALA A 100 11.24 16.13 9.68
N VAL A 101 11.20 15.17 10.61
CA VAL A 101 10.66 15.33 11.96
C VAL A 101 11.42 16.40 12.73
N ALA A 102 12.76 16.33 12.79
CA ALA A 102 13.58 17.30 13.52
C ALA A 102 13.41 18.73 12.96
N ARG A 103 13.29 18.86 11.63
CA ARG A 103 13.02 20.14 10.96
C ARG A 103 11.62 20.67 11.28
N ALA A 104 10.60 19.81 11.31
CA ALA A 104 9.25 20.18 11.67
C ALA A 104 9.13 20.60 13.15
N TYR A 105 9.81 19.89 14.05
CA TYR A 105 9.89 20.23 15.47
C TYR A 105 10.65 21.54 15.74
N GLY A 106 11.79 21.75 15.07
CA GLY A 106 12.60 22.96 15.22
C GLY A 106 11.92 24.25 14.72
N LYS A 107 10.92 24.14 13.84
CA LYS A 107 10.15 25.29 13.31
C LYS A 107 8.90 25.66 14.13
N GLY A 108 8.58 24.91 15.20
CA GLY A 108 8.02 25.49 16.43
C GLY A 108 6.55 25.95 16.49
N ASP A 109 5.65 25.64 15.55
CA ASP A 109 4.20 25.90 15.71
C ASP A 109 3.41 24.59 15.97
N ARG A 110 2.23 24.67 16.60
CA ARG A 110 1.28 23.55 16.85
C ARG A 110 1.09 22.63 15.64
N PRO A 111 0.92 23.14 14.40
CA PRO A 111 0.80 22.31 13.20
C PRO A 111 2.09 21.56 12.87
N GLY A 112 3.27 22.17 13.08
CA GLY A 112 4.57 21.52 12.85
C GLY A 112 4.82 20.37 13.82
N LYS A 113 4.43 20.54 15.08
CA LYS A 113 4.46 19.46 16.09
C LYS A 113 3.44 18.35 15.80
N ALA A 114 2.24 18.71 15.34
CA ALA A 114 1.23 17.73 14.93
C ALA A 114 1.68 16.90 13.71
N LEU A 115 2.25 17.56 12.69
CA LEU A 115 2.83 16.90 11.52
C LEU A 115 3.98 15.98 11.91
N ALA A 116 4.85 16.41 12.83
CA ALA A 116 5.94 15.57 13.30
C ALA A 116 5.42 14.31 14.04
N ASN A 117 4.36 14.43 14.83
CA ASN A 117 3.69 13.29 15.47
C ASN A 117 3.01 12.33 14.46
N LEU A 118 2.57 12.84 13.30
CA LEU A 118 2.04 12.02 12.20
C LEU A 118 3.15 11.29 11.42
N ILE A 119 4.33 11.90 11.28
CA ILE A 119 5.50 11.30 10.59
C ILE A 119 6.23 10.30 11.49
N HIS A 120 6.11 10.44 12.83
CA HIS A 120 6.51 9.38 13.73
C HIS A 120 5.72 8.13 13.34
N PRO A 121 6.39 7.02 12.95
CA PRO A 121 5.69 5.78 12.67
C PRO A 121 4.94 5.42 13.95
N SER A 122 3.61 5.54 13.92
CA SER A 122 2.75 4.96 14.93
C SER A 122 3.11 3.49 14.94
N ARG A 123 3.88 3.05 15.94
CA ARG A 123 4.03 1.63 16.21
C ARG A 123 2.61 1.15 16.49
N SER A 124 1.94 0.58 15.48
CA SER A 124 0.98 -0.47 15.74
C SER A 124 1.83 -1.61 16.26
N THR A 125 2.14 -1.56 17.56
CA THR A 125 2.54 -2.78 18.23
C THR A 125 1.35 -3.69 18.04
N ASN A 126 1.49 -4.74 17.24
CA ASN A 126 0.54 -5.87 17.17
C ASN A 126 0.53 -6.63 18.52
N LEU A 127 0.64 -5.90 19.62
CA LEU A 127 0.74 -6.34 20.98
C LEU A 127 -0.67 -6.29 21.54
N ILE A 128 -1.25 -7.48 21.71
CA ILE A 128 -2.55 -7.65 22.33
C ILE A 128 -2.32 -7.47 23.83
N ASN A 129 -2.66 -6.28 24.35
CA ASN A 129 -2.40 -5.93 25.74
C ASN A 129 -3.40 -6.55 26.72
N LYS A 130 -4.57 -7.02 26.24
CA LYS A 130 -5.66 -7.59 27.06
C LYS A 130 -6.50 -8.58 26.26
N THR A 131 -6.97 -9.64 26.91
CA THR A 131 -8.00 -10.56 26.38
C THR A 131 -9.05 -10.89 27.43
N ILE A 132 -10.17 -11.48 27.01
CA ILE A 132 -11.28 -11.87 27.90
C ILE A 132 -11.25 -13.39 28.05
N ALA A 133 -11.28 -13.87 29.29
CA ALA A 133 -11.36 -15.27 29.64
C ALA A 133 -12.79 -15.83 29.51
N ALA A 134 -12.94 -17.16 29.50
CA ALA A 134 -14.24 -17.84 29.38
C ALA A 134 -15.20 -17.55 30.55
N ASP A 135 -14.68 -17.13 31.70
CA ASP A 135 -15.42 -16.70 32.89
C ASP A 135 -15.77 -15.19 32.87
N GLY A 136 -15.38 -14.46 31.81
CA GLY A 136 -15.57 -13.02 31.67
C GLY A 136 -14.51 -12.16 32.37
N SER A 137 -13.48 -12.75 32.98
CA SER A 137 -12.37 -12.00 33.58
C SER A 137 -11.44 -11.42 32.52
N ILE A 138 -10.81 -10.27 32.83
CA ILE A 138 -9.87 -9.59 31.93
C ILE A 138 -8.46 -10.08 32.23
N LEU A 139 -7.83 -10.73 31.25
CA LEU A 139 -6.44 -11.15 31.30
C LEU A 139 -5.55 -10.04 30.76
N ILE A 140 -4.55 -9.65 31.54
CA ILE A 140 -3.58 -8.61 31.21
C ILE A 140 -2.17 -9.21 31.10
N ASP A 141 -1.91 -10.34 31.75
CA ASP A 141 -0.61 -11.02 31.71
C ASP A 141 -0.36 -11.61 30.31
N PRO A 142 0.77 -11.30 29.66
CA PRO A 142 1.16 -11.89 28.38
C PRO A 142 1.17 -13.41 28.35
N GLU A 143 1.53 -14.08 29.45
CA GLU A 143 1.58 -15.55 29.50
C GLU A 143 0.18 -16.17 29.47
N ASP A 144 -0.75 -15.60 30.23
CA ASP A 144 -2.15 -16.03 30.26
C ASP A 144 -2.84 -15.77 28.92
N ILE A 145 -2.55 -14.62 28.30
CA ILE A 145 -3.05 -14.27 26.97
C ILE A 145 -2.58 -15.33 25.95
N ALA A 146 -1.30 -15.69 25.96
CA ALA A 146 -0.74 -16.68 25.05
C ALA A 146 -1.31 -18.08 25.27
N ALA A 147 -1.48 -18.49 26.54
CA ALA A 147 -2.10 -19.76 26.90
C ALA A 147 -3.53 -19.86 26.37
N ARG A 148 -4.32 -18.78 26.49
CA ARG A 148 -5.70 -18.77 25.99
C ARG A 148 -5.80 -18.80 24.47
N PHE A 149 -4.93 -18.09 23.77
CA PHE A 149 -4.88 -18.22 22.31
C PHE A 149 -4.55 -19.66 21.90
N ARG A 150 -3.62 -20.31 22.60
CA ARG A 150 -3.26 -21.71 22.33
C ARG A 150 -4.46 -22.65 22.52
N GLU A 151 -5.16 -22.55 23.64
CA GLU A 151 -6.37 -23.34 23.93
C GLU A 151 -7.46 -23.10 22.88
N TYR A 152 -7.74 -21.83 22.56
CA TYR A 152 -8.74 -21.47 21.57
C TYR A 152 -8.45 -22.10 20.21
N TYR A 153 -7.23 -21.94 19.69
CA TYR A 153 -6.87 -22.49 18.38
C TYR A 153 -6.81 -24.02 18.37
N GLN A 154 -6.50 -24.67 19.50
CA GLN A 154 -6.61 -26.13 19.64
C GLN A 154 -8.07 -26.58 19.52
N THR A 155 -9.00 -25.87 20.15
CA THR A 155 -10.43 -26.21 20.12
C THR A 155 -11.14 -25.87 18.79
N LEU A 156 -10.56 -24.97 17.99
CA LEU A 156 -11.19 -24.47 16.75
C LEU A 156 -11.36 -25.57 15.69
N TYR A 157 -10.47 -26.56 15.68
CA TYR A 157 -10.47 -27.66 14.70
C TYR A 157 -10.81 -29.02 15.28
N THR A 158 -11.03 -29.13 16.60
CA THR A 158 -11.67 -30.30 17.15
C THR A 158 -13.15 -30.24 16.78
N THR A 159 -13.52 -30.96 15.73
CA THR A 159 -14.92 -31.12 15.31
C THR A 159 -15.73 -31.56 16.52
N ARG A 160 -16.57 -30.66 17.05
CA ARG A 160 -17.52 -30.95 18.15
C ARG A 160 -18.58 -31.98 17.79
N GLY A 161 -18.57 -32.48 16.56
CA GLY A 161 -19.37 -33.61 16.15
C GLY A 161 -18.47 -34.63 15.48
N ASN A 162 -18.34 -35.81 16.10
CA ASN A 162 -18.19 -37.05 15.34
C ASN A 162 -19.62 -37.60 15.14
N PRO A 163 -20.42 -37.06 14.19
CA PRO A 163 -21.75 -37.60 13.95
C PRO A 163 -21.59 -39.07 13.57
N LYS A 164 -22.27 -39.95 14.31
CA LYS A 164 -22.25 -41.39 14.01
C LYS A 164 -22.62 -41.56 12.54
N PRO A 165 -21.91 -42.38 11.77
CA PRO A 165 -22.16 -42.52 10.32
C PRO A 165 -23.61 -42.90 10.01
N ASN A 166 -24.32 -43.49 10.96
CA ASN A 166 -25.75 -43.80 10.86
C ASN A 166 -26.64 -42.55 10.82
N ALA A 167 -26.35 -41.51 11.62
CA ALA A 167 -27.11 -40.25 11.61
C ALA A 167 -26.90 -39.47 10.30
N ILE A 168 -25.71 -39.56 9.72
CA ILE A 168 -25.43 -38.99 8.40
C ILE A 168 -26.23 -39.72 7.33
N LYS A 169 -26.25 -41.06 7.36
CA LYS A 169 -27.04 -41.86 6.41
C LYS A 169 -28.53 -41.57 6.53
N GLU A 170 -29.06 -41.46 7.74
CA GLU A 170 -30.46 -41.15 8.02
C GLU A 170 -30.85 -39.74 7.50
N TYR A 171 -29.97 -38.75 7.68
CA TYR A 171 -30.13 -37.41 7.10
C TYR A 171 -30.08 -37.43 5.57
N LEU A 172 -29.10 -38.12 4.99
CA LEU A 172 -28.97 -38.24 3.52
C LEU A 172 -30.14 -39.00 2.89
N THR A 173 -30.76 -39.94 3.60
CA THR A 173 -31.96 -40.64 3.10
C THR A 173 -33.22 -39.76 3.12
N HIS A 174 -33.27 -38.74 3.97
CA HIS A 174 -34.38 -37.77 4.01
C HIS A 174 -34.22 -36.63 3.00
N ILE A 175 -33.07 -36.50 2.35
CA ILE A 175 -32.88 -35.52 1.28
C ILE A 175 -33.43 -36.12 -0.02
N GLU A 176 -34.60 -35.64 -0.44
CA GLU A 176 -35.16 -35.92 -1.76
C GLU A 176 -34.35 -35.22 -2.86
N LEU A 177 -33.23 -35.83 -3.24
CA LEU A 177 -32.49 -35.41 -4.43
C LEU A 177 -33.36 -35.70 -5.66
N GLN A 178 -33.64 -34.67 -6.47
CA GLN A 178 -34.25 -34.86 -7.78
C GLN A 178 -33.36 -35.78 -8.62
N LYS A 179 -33.80 -37.02 -8.82
CA LYS A 179 -33.12 -37.97 -9.70
C LYS A 179 -33.64 -37.75 -11.12
N LEU A 180 -32.73 -37.59 -12.07
CA LEU A 180 -33.06 -37.42 -13.47
C LEU A 180 -33.91 -38.62 -13.94
N SER A 181 -35.03 -38.36 -14.62
CA SER A 181 -35.88 -39.44 -15.09
C SER A 181 -35.15 -40.25 -16.18
N GLU A 182 -35.47 -41.54 -16.31
CA GLU A 182 -34.84 -42.41 -17.32
C GLU A 182 -35.06 -41.86 -18.75
N SER A 183 -36.18 -41.15 -18.95
CA SER A 183 -36.51 -40.39 -20.16
C SER A 183 -35.51 -39.26 -20.42
N ASP A 184 -35.21 -38.43 -19.41
CA ASP A 184 -34.29 -37.30 -19.55
C ASP A 184 -32.84 -37.76 -19.72
N ARG A 185 -32.50 -38.90 -19.10
CA ARG A 185 -31.18 -39.53 -19.26
C ARG A 185 -30.97 -40.07 -20.67
N ALA A 186 -32.00 -40.69 -21.25
CA ALA A 186 -31.99 -41.13 -22.63
C ALA A 186 -31.94 -39.93 -23.61
N ALA A 187 -32.63 -38.83 -23.29
CA ALA A 187 -32.61 -37.61 -24.08
C ALA A 187 -31.24 -36.92 -24.10
N LEU A 188 -30.52 -36.91 -22.97
CA LEU A 188 -29.14 -36.41 -22.85
C LEU A 188 -28.11 -37.34 -23.50
N GLY A 189 -28.39 -38.65 -23.59
CA GLY A 189 -27.52 -39.64 -24.22
C GLY A 189 -27.67 -39.75 -25.74
N ALA A 190 -28.66 -39.08 -26.34
CA ALA A 190 -28.92 -39.15 -27.77
C ALA A 190 -27.90 -38.31 -28.58
N PRO A 191 -27.44 -38.78 -29.75
CA PRO A 191 -26.51 -38.02 -30.59
C PRO A 191 -27.14 -36.70 -31.06
N PHE A 192 -26.40 -35.60 -30.89
CA PHE A 192 -26.83 -34.26 -31.33
C PHE A 192 -26.98 -34.23 -32.84
N THR A 193 -28.22 -34.12 -33.33
CA THR A 193 -28.52 -33.95 -34.76
C THR A 193 -28.50 -32.46 -35.12
N LEU A 194 -27.93 -32.12 -36.27
CA LEU A 194 -27.81 -30.74 -36.79
C LEU A 194 -29.14 -29.97 -36.77
N GLY A 195 -30.27 -30.67 -36.95
CA GLY A 195 -31.61 -30.07 -36.87
C GLY A 195 -32.00 -29.54 -35.48
N LYS A 196 -31.55 -30.18 -34.38
CA LYS A 196 -31.77 -29.65 -33.03
C LYS A 196 -30.93 -28.40 -32.77
N ILE A 197 -29.69 -28.37 -33.26
CA ILE A 197 -28.81 -27.20 -33.16
C ILE A 197 -29.41 -26.03 -33.94
N ALA A 198 -29.90 -26.27 -35.16
CA ALA A 198 -30.56 -25.23 -35.96
C ALA A 198 -31.83 -24.69 -35.29
N LYS A 199 -32.64 -25.57 -34.68
CA LYS A 199 -33.85 -25.16 -33.96
C LYS A 199 -33.53 -24.34 -32.71
N GLU A 200 -32.51 -24.70 -31.95
CA GLU A 200 -32.10 -23.93 -30.76
C GLU A 200 -31.33 -22.66 -31.09
N LEU A 201 -30.60 -22.61 -32.20
CA LEU A 201 -30.05 -21.35 -32.72
C LEU A 201 -31.16 -20.42 -33.20
N GLY A 202 -32.23 -20.96 -33.78
CA GLY A 202 -33.43 -20.20 -34.13
C GLY A 202 -34.15 -19.62 -32.91
N SER A 203 -34.32 -20.41 -31.85
CA SER A 203 -34.93 -19.93 -30.59
C SER A 203 -34.07 -18.85 -29.93
N MET A 204 -32.73 -18.99 -29.96
CA MET A 204 -31.81 -17.95 -29.50
C MET A 204 -31.86 -16.68 -30.35
N ALA A 205 -32.04 -16.79 -31.67
CA ALA A 205 -32.13 -15.64 -32.56
C ALA A 205 -33.39 -14.79 -32.29
N GLU A 206 -34.54 -15.43 -32.04
CA GLU A 206 -35.78 -14.72 -31.64
C GLU A 206 -35.60 -13.98 -30.30
N VAL A 207 -34.96 -14.62 -29.32
CA VAL A 207 -34.63 -13.99 -28.03
C VAL A 207 -33.70 -12.79 -28.24
N PHE A 208 -32.75 -12.89 -29.18
CA PHE A 208 -31.83 -11.80 -29.51
C PHE A 208 -32.54 -10.63 -30.19
N GLU A 209 -33.52 -10.88 -31.08
CA GLU A 209 -34.31 -9.81 -31.69
C GLU A 209 -35.17 -9.05 -30.66
N VAL A 210 -35.78 -9.76 -29.72
CA VAL A 210 -36.55 -9.13 -28.62
C VAL A 210 -35.63 -8.27 -27.75
N LEU A 211 -34.44 -8.78 -27.39
CA LEU A 211 -33.44 -8.04 -26.63
C LEU A 211 -32.94 -6.79 -27.37
N MET A 212 -32.66 -6.92 -28.66
CA MET A 212 -32.24 -5.80 -29.49
C MET A 212 -33.37 -4.77 -29.68
N GLY A 213 -34.63 -5.21 -29.76
CA GLY A 213 -35.81 -4.34 -29.75
C GLY A 213 -35.93 -3.52 -28.46
N HIS A 214 -35.73 -4.15 -27.31
CA HIS A 214 -35.73 -3.44 -26.02
C HIS A 214 -34.56 -2.45 -25.90
N ILE A 215 -33.37 -2.83 -26.35
CA ILE A 215 -32.18 -1.95 -26.32
C ILE A 215 -32.37 -0.74 -27.25
N THR A 216 -32.91 -0.95 -28.45
CA THR A 216 -33.17 0.15 -29.41
C THR A 216 -34.25 1.10 -28.91
N TRP A 217 -35.33 0.57 -28.32
CA TRP A 217 -36.33 1.40 -27.63
C TRP A 217 -35.71 2.20 -26.48
N PHE A 218 -34.94 1.55 -25.60
CA PHE A 218 -34.27 2.19 -24.48
C PHE A 218 -33.35 3.33 -24.91
N ASN A 219 -32.53 3.10 -25.95
CA ASN A 219 -31.66 4.13 -26.53
C ASN A 219 -32.43 5.30 -27.12
N ARG A 220 -33.58 5.05 -27.77
CA ARG A 220 -34.41 6.09 -28.37
C ARG A 220 -35.09 6.96 -27.31
N VAL A 221 -35.60 6.36 -26.24
CA VAL A 221 -36.18 7.09 -25.11
C VAL A 221 -35.12 7.94 -24.40
N GLN A 222 -33.92 7.40 -24.19
CA GLN A 222 -32.81 8.15 -23.59
C GLN A 222 -32.36 9.36 -24.43
N LEU A 223 -32.47 9.27 -25.76
CA LEU A 223 -32.18 10.36 -26.71
C LEU A 223 -33.23 11.49 -26.64
N VAL A 224 -34.51 11.14 -26.49
CA VAL A 224 -35.62 12.11 -26.45
C VAL A 224 -35.66 12.87 -25.13
N PHE A 225 -35.47 12.19 -24.00
CA PHE A 225 -35.57 12.82 -22.68
C PHE A 225 -34.24 13.40 -22.19
N GLY A 226 -33.12 13.05 -22.80
CA GLY A 226 -31.77 13.37 -22.32
C GLY A 226 -31.41 12.57 -21.07
N LYS A 227 -30.13 12.12 -20.99
CA LYS A 227 -29.65 11.19 -19.93
C LYS A 227 -30.02 11.61 -18.50
N ALA A 228 -29.99 12.90 -18.19
CA ALA A 228 -30.25 13.42 -16.84
C ALA A 228 -31.73 13.36 -16.42
N ASN A 229 -32.66 13.61 -17.34
CA ASN A 229 -34.10 13.57 -17.03
C ASN A 229 -34.66 12.14 -17.13
N PHE A 230 -34.06 11.29 -17.96
CA PHE A 230 -34.45 9.88 -18.07
C PHE A 230 -34.23 9.09 -16.77
N LEU A 231 -33.10 9.32 -16.09
CA LEU A 231 -32.84 8.69 -14.78
C LEU A 231 -33.80 9.16 -13.68
N LYS A 232 -34.26 10.42 -13.72
CA LYS A 232 -35.32 10.92 -12.83
C LYS A 232 -36.66 10.26 -13.13
N TYR A 233 -37.00 10.05 -14.40
CA TYR A 233 -38.27 9.41 -14.78
C TYR A 233 -38.34 7.95 -14.30
N LEU A 234 -37.23 7.20 -14.43
CA LEU A 234 -37.14 5.81 -13.96
C LEU A 234 -37.18 5.67 -12.44
N SER A 235 -36.76 6.66 -11.65
CA SER A 235 -36.85 6.62 -10.18
C SER A 235 -38.26 6.91 -9.63
N THR A 236 -39.24 7.17 -10.49
CA THR A 236 -40.63 7.50 -10.10
C THR A 236 -41.61 6.35 -10.33
N PHE A 237 -41.14 5.23 -10.88
CA PHE A 237 -41.84 3.94 -10.97
C PHE A 237 -41.17 2.94 -10.04
#